data_AF-A0A528NDA0-F1
#
_entry.id   AF-A0A528NDA0-F1
#
_cell.length_a   1.000
_cell.length_b   1.000
_cell.length_c   1.000
_cell.angle_alpha   90.00
_cell.angle_beta   90.00
_cell.angle_gamma   90.00
#
_symmetry.space_group_name_H-M   'P 1'
#
loop_
_entity.id
_entity.type
_entity.pdbx_description
1 polymer ?
#
loop_
_entity_poly.entity_id
_entity_poly.type
_entity_poly.pdbx_seq_one_letter_code
_entity_poly.pdbx_strand_id
1 'polypeptide(L)'
;MKLRAHRRPLQELARERCDILLEPFSRRDPKIVRVQPDLFEPEIRNAWRDKVFAAIMALCPEPRFWLRTAYPQLCSQYIERIAHDRLEWLAWWVSVSQVLLELGRQEEATDDGPAWPLANVDVE
;
A
#
# COMPACT_ATOMS: atom_id res chain seq x y z
N MET A 1 -6.79 -29.41 -31.29
CA MET A 1 -7.19 -28.07 -30.81
C MET A 1 -6.13 -27.56 -29.85
N LYS A 2 -5.40 -26.48 -30.19
CA LYS A 2 -4.48 -25.81 -29.26
C LYS A 2 -5.27 -24.75 -28.51
N LEU A 3 -5.54 -24.98 -27.22
CA LEU A 3 -6.07 -23.97 -26.31
C LEU A 3 -5.00 -22.88 -26.15
N ARG A 4 -5.19 -21.75 -26.84
CA ARG A 4 -4.39 -20.54 -26.59
C ARG A 4 -4.83 -19.98 -25.25
N ALA A 5 -4.13 -20.33 -24.18
CA ALA A 5 -4.20 -19.57 -22.95
C ALA A 5 -3.84 -18.11 -23.27
N HIS A 6 -4.82 -17.22 -23.24
CA HIS A 6 -4.57 -15.77 -23.24
C HIS A 6 -3.84 -15.44 -21.94
N ARG A 7 -2.50 -15.42 -21.98
CA ARG A 7 -1.72 -14.72 -20.95
C ARG A 7 -2.10 -13.25 -21.05
N ARG A 8 -2.96 -12.79 -20.14
CA ARG A 8 -3.13 -11.35 -19.93
C ARG A 8 -1.75 -10.75 -19.61
N PRO A 9 -1.39 -9.59 -20.17
CA PRO A 9 -0.15 -8.91 -19.84
C PRO A 9 -0.05 -8.69 -18.32
N LEU A 10 1.14 -8.89 -17.75
CA LEU A 10 1.39 -8.70 -16.31
C LEU A 10 0.97 -7.30 -15.81
N GLN A 11 1.05 -6.29 -16.67
CA GLN A 11 0.62 -4.92 -16.40
C GLN A 11 -0.90 -4.77 -16.27
N GLU A 12 -1.68 -5.54 -17.03
CA GLU A 12 -3.14 -5.49 -16.99
C GLU A 12 -3.67 -6.16 -15.72
N LEU A 13 -3.01 -7.25 -15.30
CA LEU A 13 -3.23 -7.90 -14.00
C LEU A 13 -2.80 -7.00 -12.83
N ALA A 14 -1.64 -6.34 -12.90
CA ALA A 14 -1.16 -5.40 -11.88
C ALA A 14 -2.14 -4.23 -11.67
N ARG A 15 -2.74 -3.73 -12.77
CA ARG A 15 -3.71 -2.65 -12.75
C ARG A 15 -5.05 -3.06 -12.13
N GLU A 16 -5.64 -4.18 -12.56
CA GLU A 16 -6.87 -4.74 -11.95
C GLU A 16 -6.67 -5.01 -10.43
N ARG A 17 -5.47 -5.45 -10.03
CA ARG A 17 -5.13 -5.71 -8.61
C ARG A 17 -5.15 -4.46 -7.75
N CYS A 18 -4.70 -3.33 -8.29
CA CYS A 18 -4.72 -2.05 -7.60
C CYS A 18 -6.09 -1.38 -7.61
N ASP A 19 -6.94 -1.68 -8.60
CA ASP A 19 -8.31 -1.16 -8.66
C ASP A 19 -9.13 -1.60 -7.44
N ILE A 20 -9.04 -2.88 -7.05
CA ILE A 20 -9.75 -3.44 -5.88
C ILE A 20 -9.25 -2.81 -4.57
N LEU A 21 -7.94 -2.66 -4.43
CA LEU A 21 -7.32 -2.08 -3.25
C LEU A 21 -7.57 -0.57 -3.12
N LEU A 22 -7.88 0.10 -4.23
CA LEU A 22 -8.03 1.55 -4.26
C LEU A 22 -9.48 2.02 -4.08
N GLU A 23 -10.49 1.17 -3.97
CA GLU A 23 -11.79 1.55 -3.42
C GLU A 23 -11.65 1.64 -1.87
N PRO A 24 -11.72 2.82 -1.23
CA PRO A 24 -12.59 3.97 -1.53
C PRO A 24 -11.87 5.27 -1.97
N PHE A 25 -10.59 5.23 -2.34
CA PHE A 25 -9.83 6.41 -2.73
C PHE A 25 -10.24 6.94 -4.11
N SER A 26 -10.54 8.25 -4.17
CA SER A 26 -10.82 8.91 -5.44
C SER A 26 -9.56 9.00 -6.31
N ARG A 27 -9.56 8.27 -7.43
CA ARG A 27 -8.54 8.44 -8.47
C ARG A 27 -8.81 9.73 -9.22
N ARG A 28 -7.91 10.70 -9.07
CA ARG A 28 -7.96 11.95 -9.84
C ARG A 28 -7.20 11.82 -11.17
N ASP A 29 -6.19 10.96 -11.18
CA ASP A 29 -5.35 10.59 -12.32
C ASP A 29 -5.00 9.09 -12.16
N PRO A 30 -4.94 8.27 -13.22
CA PRO A 30 -4.49 6.87 -13.13
C PRO A 30 -3.10 6.71 -12.46
N LYS A 31 -2.28 7.77 -12.41
CA LYS A 31 -0.95 7.78 -11.79
C LYS A 31 -0.90 8.45 -10.42
N ILE A 32 -1.94 9.15 -9.97
CA ILE A 32 -1.92 9.88 -8.70
C ILE A 32 -3.18 9.59 -7.87
N VAL A 33 -2.96 9.03 -6.68
CA VAL A 33 -3.99 8.73 -5.70
C VAL A 33 -3.88 9.71 -4.55
N ARG A 34 -4.97 10.43 -4.25
CA ARG A 34 -5.05 11.27 -3.05
C ARG A 34 -5.66 10.47 -1.92
N VAL A 35 -4.96 10.44 -0.79
CA VAL A 35 -5.39 9.71 0.38
C VAL A 35 -6.31 10.60 1.21
N GLN A 36 -7.56 10.19 1.39
CA GLN A 36 -8.53 10.85 2.27
C GLN A 36 -9.37 9.79 2.99
N PRO A 37 -9.75 10.00 4.26
CA PRO A 37 -9.41 11.14 5.14
C PRO A 37 -7.91 11.18 5.55
N ASP A 38 -7.49 12.17 6.32
CA ASP A 38 -6.10 12.29 6.77
C ASP A 38 -5.74 11.11 7.68
N LEU A 39 -4.82 10.25 7.22
CA LEU A 39 -4.44 9.02 7.92
C LEU A 39 -3.78 9.26 9.28
N PHE A 40 -3.30 10.47 9.53
CA PHE A 40 -2.63 10.82 10.78
C PHE A 40 -3.52 11.65 11.70
N GLU A 41 -4.81 11.80 11.39
CA GLU A 41 -5.81 12.18 12.39
C GLU A 41 -5.70 11.23 13.60
N PRO A 42 -5.62 11.77 14.84
CA PRO A 42 -5.45 10.96 16.06
C PRO A 42 -6.52 9.88 16.26
N GLU A 43 -7.73 10.11 15.74
CA GLU A 43 -8.87 9.20 15.81
C GLU A 43 -8.68 7.98 14.88
N ILE A 44 -7.80 8.06 13.89
CA ILE A 44 -7.49 6.95 12.98
C ILE A 44 -6.63 5.92 13.70
N ARG A 45 -7.19 4.71 13.84
CA ARG A 45 -6.53 3.58 14.51
C ARG A 45 -5.28 3.16 13.74
N ASN A 46 -4.20 2.85 14.49
CA ASN A 46 -2.92 2.38 13.92
C ASN A 46 -3.11 1.19 12.98
N ALA A 47 -3.91 0.19 13.35
CA ALA A 47 -4.16 -0.98 12.51
C ALA A 47 -4.78 -0.63 11.14
N TRP A 48 -5.61 0.43 11.07
CA TRP A 48 -6.15 0.91 9.80
C TRP A 48 -5.08 1.65 8.98
N ARG A 49 -4.27 2.48 9.62
CA ARG A 49 -3.13 3.16 8.98
C ARG A 49 -2.14 2.16 8.40
N ASP A 50 -1.79 1.15 9.19
CA ASP A 50 -0.94 0.04 8.79
C ASP A 50 -1.58 -0.67 7.60
N LYS A 51 -2.87 -0.98 7.65
CA LYS A 51 -3.59 -1.55 6.50
C LYS A 51 -3.51 -0.64 5.28
N VAL A 52 -3.65 0.68 5.35
CA VAL A 52 -3.57 1.53 4.14
C VAL A 52 -2.15 1.59 3.56
N PHE A 53 -1.12 1.76 4.39
CA PHE A 53 0.28 1.73 3.93
C PHE A 53 0.68 0.34 3.41
N ALA A 54 0.24 -0.73 4.10
CA ALA A 54 0.53 -2.12 3.79
C ALA A 54 -0.25 -2.66 2.59
N ALA A 55 -1.56 -2.44 2.57
CA ALA A 55 -2.47 -3.03 1.59
C ALA A 55 -2.43 -2.31 0.26
N ILE A 56 -2.24 -0.99 0.28
CA ILE A 56 -2.56 -0.16 -0.88
C ILE A 56 -1.28 0.44 -1.43
N MET A 57 -0.48 1.11 -0.61
CA MET A 57 0.71 1.81 -1.10
C MET A 57 1.85 0.85 -1.44
N ALA A 58 2.11 -0.13 -0.58
CA ALA A 58 3.15 -1.14 -0.79
C ALA A 58 2.82 -2.12 -1.93
N LEU A 59 1.56 -2.56 -2.04
CA LEU A 59 1.14 -3.52 -3.07
C LEU A 59 0.86 -2.88 -4.44
N CYS A 60 0.78 -1.55 -4.51
CA CYS A 60 0.61 -0.78 -5.75
C CYS A 60 1.78 0.16 -5.97
N PRO A 61 2.93 -0.33 -6.45
CA PRO A 61 4.10 0.53 -6.67
C PRO A 61 3.94 1.49 -7.85
N GLU A 62 2.98 1.26 -8.77
CA GLU A 62 2.81 2.07 -9.98
C GLU A 62 2.20 3.48 -9.72
N PRO A 63 1.13 3.64 -8.92
CA PRO A 63 0.58 4.95 -8.62
C PRO A 63 1.44 5.70 -7.60
N ARG A 64 1.55 7.02 -7.76
CA ARG A 64 2.04 7.92 -6.71
C ARG A 64 0.90 8.23 -5.73
N PHE A 65 1.16 8.05 -4.45
CA PHE A 65 0.24 8.34 -3.38
C PHE A 65 0.59 9.67 -2.75
N TRP A 66 -0.36 10.59 -2.74
CA TRP A 66 -0.21 11.91 -2.13
C TRP A 66 -0.95 11.92 -0.81
N LEU A 67 -0.17 12.01 0.26
CA LEU A 67 -0.65 12.04 1.62
C LEU A 67 -0.65 13.48 2.11
N ARG A 68 -1.85 14.06 2.20
CA ARG A 68 -2.05 15.39 2.77
C ARG A 68 -2.45 15.21 4.23
N THR A 69 -1.68 15.81 5.14
CA THR A 69 -1.94 15.69 6.58
C THR A 69 -1.81 17.01 7.32
N ALA A 70 -2.67 17.23 8.32
CA ALA A 70 -2.51 18.29 9.30
C ALA A 70 -1.53 17.90 10.43
N TYR A 71 -1.04 16.67 10.44
CA TYR A 71 -0.20 16.08 11.49
C TYR A 71 1.15 15.56 10.93
N PRO A 72 1.97 16.42 10.29
CA PRO A 72 3.18 15.97 9.60
C PRO A 72 4.19 15.30 10.54
N GLN A 73 4.25 15.69 11.82
CA GLN A 73 5.14 15.06 12.80
C GLN A 73 4.77 13.60 13.07
N LEU A 74 3.47 13.27 13.12
CA LEU A 74 3.01 11.89 13.30
C LEU A 74 3.33 11.05 12.05
N CYS A 75 3.23 11.65 10.87
CA CYS A 75 3.64 11.01 9.62
C CYS A 75 5.14 10.70 9.59
N SER A 76 5.99 11.68 9.91
CA SER A 76 7.43 11.48 9.96
C SER A 76 7.83 10.41 10.99
N GLN A 77 7.29 10.48 12.21
CA GLN A 77 7.55 9.48 13.25
C GLN A 77 7.13 8.07 12.84
N TYR A 78 5.98 7.94 12.16
CA TYR A 78 5.50 6.65 11.66
C TYR A 78 6.46 6.06 10.63
N ILE A 79 6.86 6.85 9.63
CA ILE A 79 7.80 6.42 8.58
C ILE A 79 9.16 6.08 9.17
N GLU A 80 9.71 6.94 10.03
CA GLU A 80 11.01 6.73 10.66
C GLU A 80 11.03 5.47 11.51
N ARG A 81 9.97 5.22 12.27
CA ARG A 81 9.86 4.03 13.13
C ARG A 81 9.89 2.75 12.31
N ILE A 82 9.12 2.65 11.23
CA ILE A 82 9.11 1.46 10.38
C ILE A 82 10.45 1.31 9.62
N ALA A 83 11.04 2.41 9.17
CA ALA A 83 12.30 2.37 8.42
C ALA A 83 13.51 1.94 9.26
N HIS A 84 13.52 2.22 10.57
CA HIS A 84 14.70 2.01 11.42
C HIS A 84 14.51 0.92 12.50
N ASP A 85 13.29 0.49 12.79
CA ASP A 85 13.01 -0.58 13.74
C ASP A 85 12.51 -1.84 13.02
N ARG A 86 13.32 -2.91 13.08
CA ARG A 86 13.00 -4.20 12.47
C ARG A 86 11.73 -4.84 13.03
N LEU A 87 11.44 -4.67 14.32
CA LEU A 87 10.23 -5.25 14.93
C LEU A 87 8.98 -4.53 14.44
N GLU A 88 9.05 -3.21 14.30
CA GLU A 88 7.96 -2.40 13.74
C GLU A 88 7.76 -2.71 12.25
N TRP A 89 8.85 -2.90 11.49
CA TRP A 89 8.77 -3.37 10.11
C TRP A 89 8.11 -4.75 10.00
N LEU A 90 8.47 -5.71 10.86
CA LEU A 90 7.86 -7.04 10.87
C LEU A 90 6.37 -6.98 11.25
N ALA A 91 6.00 -6.19 12.25
CA ALA A 91 4.61 -5.98 12.64
C ALA A 91 3.79 -5.37 11.50
N TRP A 92 4.37 -4.41 10.78
CA TRP A 92 3.79 -3.86 9.57
C TRP A 92 3.66 -4.90 8.45
N TRP A 93 4.68 -5.75 8.24
CA TRP A 93 4.67 -6.82 7.23
C TRP A 93 3.61 -7.90 7.48
N VAL A 94 3.29 -8.18 8.75
CA VAL A 94 2.15 -9.03 9.10
C VAL A 94 0.84 -8.46 8.56
N SER A 95 0.67 -7.13 8.62
CA SER A 95 -0.51 -6.47 8.05
C SER A 95 -0.56 -6.61 6.52
N VAL A 96 0.59 -6.49 5.83
CA VAL A 96 0.68 -6.76 4.37
C VAL A 96 0.27 -8.20 4.07
N SER A 97 0.83 -9.15 4.81
CA SER A 97 0.57 -10.58 4.63
C SER A 97 -0.91 -10.91 4.80
N GLN A 98 -1.59 -10.29 5.76
CA GLN A 98 -3.01 -10.49 6.02
C GLN A 98 -3.88 -9.98 4.87
N VAL A 99 -3.51 -8.83 4.29
CA VAL A 99 -4.18 -8.31 3.08
C VAL A 99 -3.94 -9.21 1.88
N LEU A 100 -2.69 -9.65 1.67
CA LEU A 100 -2.37 -10.60 0.60
C LEU A 100 -3.20 -11.89 0.74
N LEU A 101 -3.39 -12.39 1.96
CA LEU A 101 -4.26 -13.52 2.23
C LEU A 101 -5.73 -13.22 1.89
N GLU A 102 -6.28 -12.06 2.29
CA GLU A 102 -7.64 -11.63 1.92
C GLU A 102 -7.84 -11.57 0.40
N LEU A 103 -6.78 -11.24 -0.35
CA LEU A 103 -6.77 -11.18 -1.81
C LEU A 103 -6.44 -12.54 -2.49
N GLY A 104 -6.18 -13.60 -1.73
CA GLY A 104 -5.77 -14.90 -2.28
C GLY A 104 -4.37 -14.92 -2.91
N ARG A 105 -3.48 -14.03 -2.47
CA ARG A 105 -2.12 -13.76 -2.99
C ARG A 105 -1.03 -14.04 -1.95
N GLN A 106 -1.27 -15.01 -1.08
CA GLN A 106 -0.41 -15.33 0.07
C GLN A 106 1.04 -15.68 -0.30
N GLU A 107 1.28 -16.16 -1.51
CA GLU A 107 2.60 -16.45 -2.04
C GLU A 107 3.51 -15.21 -2.17
N GLU A 108 2.94 -14.01 -2.27
CA GLU A 108 3.72 -12.75 -2.33
C GLU A 108 4.18 -12.28 -0.94
N ALA A 109 3.69 -12.90 0.13
CA ALA A 109 4.08 -12.54 1.50
C ALA A 109 5.44 -13.13 1.90
N THR A 110 6.02 -14.01 1.08
CA THR A 110 7.32 -14.65 1.36
C THR A 110 8.53 -13.84 0.90
N ASP A 111 8.30 -12.74 0.17
CA ASP A 111 9.36 -11.84 -0.27
C ASP A 111 9.89 -10.98 0.88
N ASP A 112 11.07 -10.37 0.69
CA ASP A 112 11.72 -9.46 1.66
C ASP A 112 10.94 -8.14 1.89
N GLY A 113 9.79 -7.98 1.25
CA GLY A 113 8.94 -6.79 1.30
C GLY A 113 9.56 -5.55 0.66
N PRO A 114 8.83 -4.43 0.63
CA PRO A 114 9.32 -3.20 0.04
C PRO A 114 10.34 -2.51 0.96
N ALA A 115 11.31 -1.85 0.35
CA ALA A 115 12.19 -0.94 1.04
C ALA A 115 11.43 0.28 1.56
N TRP A 116 11.80 0.72 2.76
CA TRP A 116 11.27 1.93 3.39
C TRP A 116 12.28 3.08 3.32
N PRO A 117 11.84 4.34 3.14
CA PRO A 117 10.46 4.76 2.88
C PRO A 117 9.96 4.31 1.50
N LEU A 118 8.65 4.09 1.38
CA LEU A 118 8.02 3.70 0.10
C LEU A 118 8.24 4.81 -0.96
N ALA A 119 8.90 4.47 -2.07
CA ALA A 119 9.30 5.44 -3.09
C ALA A 119 8.14 6.09 -3.86
N ASN A 120 6.94 5.51 -3.78
CA ASN A 120 5.73 5.97 -4.43
C ASN A 120 4.81 6.80 -3.49
N VAL A 121 5.28 7.18 -2.30
CA VAL A 121 4.52 7.99 -1.34
C VAL A 121 5.15 9.37 -1.19
N ASP A 122 4.37 10.41 -1.49
CA ASP A 122 4.72 11.81 -1.30
C ASP A 122 3.90 12.41 -0.14
N VAL A 123 4.54 13.18 0.74
CA VAL A 123 3.88 13.91 1.85
C VAL A 123 3.83 15.39 1.52
N GLU A 124 2.65 16.01 1.66
CA GLU A 124 2.41 17.46 1.51
C GLU A 124 2.26 18.15 2.87
#